data_AF-A0A0F9VCY7-F1
#
_entry.id   AF-A0A0F9VCY7-F1
#
_cell.length_a   1.000
_cell.length_b   1.000
_cell.length_c   1.000
_cell.angle_alpha   90.00
_cell.angle_beta   90.00
_cell.angle_gamma   90.00
#
_symmetry.space_group_name_H-M   'P 1'
#
loop_
_entity.id
_entity.type
_entity.pdbx_description
1 polymer ?
#
loop_
_entity_poly.entity_id
_entity_poly.type
_entity_poly.pdbx_seq_one_letter_code
_entity_poly.pdbx_strand_id
1 'polypeptide(L)'
;MAAFHGKRASGSFTGITFEVQSFTIDATAETVDVTVMDSAAVAAATHWKEYLTGFKDWTATVNVILPLAGIGLTSIGTEAELTLDMTETGGRLYKGNAILTGVSMATGSDAPGTTTLTFQGTDQLEENAT
;
A
#
# COMPACT_ATOMS: atom_id res chain seq x y z
N MET A 1 -13.10 11.17 -15.20
CA MET A 1 -14.45 10.77 -14.76
C MET A 1 -14.28 9.50 -13.92
N ALA A 2 -14.37 9.61 -12.61
CA ALA A 2 -14.62 8.49 -11.70
C ALA A 2 -15.46 9.06 -10.55
N ALA A 3 -16.73 8.63 -10.54
CA ALA A 3 -17.74 9.04 -9.58
C ALA A 3 -17.63 8.13 -8.35
N PHE A 4 -16.86 8.53 -7.35
CA PHE A 4 -16.84 7.86 -6.05
C PHE A 4 -17.12 8.87 -4.94
N HIS A 5 -18.32 9.44 -5.00
CA HIS A 5 -18.87 10.27 -3.95
C HIS A 5 -19.68 9.37 -3.02
N GLY A 6 -19.20 9.15 -1.79
CA GLY A 6 -20.03 8.72 -0.67
C GLY A 6 -20.28 7.23 -0.47
N LYS A 7 -19.36 6.33 -0.83
CA LYS A 7 -19.41 4.92 -0.39
C LYS A 7 -18.15 4.50 0.36
N ARG A 8 -18.38 3.73 1.42
CA ARG A 8 -17.48 3.43 2.55
C ARG A 8 -16.32 2.54 2.12
N ALA A 9 -15.16 3.12 1.84
CA ALA A 9 -13.93 2.35 1.90
C ALA A 9 -13.62 2.09 3.37
N SER A 10 -13.22 0.87 3.70
CA SER A 10 -12.82 0.51 5.06
C SER A 10 -11.40 -0.01 5.07
N GLY A 11 -10.71 0.22 6.18
CA GLY A 11 -9.41 -0.36 6.42
C GLY A 11 -9.39 -1.09 7.75
N SER A 12 -8.53 -2.10 7.87
CA SER A 12 -8.24 -2.73 9.15
C SER A 12 -6.74 -2.86 9.35
N PHE A 13 -6.29 -2.62 10.58
CA PHE A 13 -4.91 -2.80 11.00
C PHE A 13 -4.89 -3.16 12.48
N THR A 14 -4.11 -4.17 12.88
CA THR A 14 -4.06 -4.67 14.28
C THR A 14 -5.44 -5.04 14.85
N GLY A 15 -6.39 -5.44 14.00
CA GLY A 15 -7.77 -5.76 14.39
C GLY A 15 -8.68 -4.55 14.63
N ILE A 16 -8.19 -3.33 14.42
CA ILE A 16 -9.00 -2.10 14.49
C ILE A 16 -9.48 -1.74 13.08
N THR A 17 -10.79 -1.60 12.91
CA THR A 17 -11.41 -1.14 11.66
C THR A 17 -11.61 0.37 11.67
N PHE A 18 -11.39 1.01 10.53
CA PHE A 18 -11.50 2.46 10.35
C PHE A 18 -12.10 2.82 8.99
N GLU A 19 -12.73 3.99 8.93
CA GLU A 19 -13.30 4.53 7.71
C GLU A 19 -12.22 5.25 6.89
N VAL A 20 -12.02 4.80 5.66
CA VAL A 20 -11.01 5.32 4.75
C VAL A 20 -11.65 6.36 3.84
N GLN A 21 -11.11 7.58 3.83
CA GLN A 21 -11.52 8.63 2.91
C GLN A 21 -10.83 8.50 1.55
N SER A 22 -9.54 8.16 1.59
CA SER A 22 -8.71 7.96 0.41
C SER A 22 -7.47 7.18 0.79
N PHE A 23 -6.90 6.43 -0.14
CA PHE A 23 -5.56 5.89 0.04
C PHE A 23 -4.77 5.91 -1.27
N THR A 24 -3.47 5.74 -1.14
CA THR A 24 -2.55 5.53 -2.26
C THR A 24 -1.61 4.40 -1.88
N ILE A 25 -1.37 3.49 -2.83
CA ILE A 25 -0.40 2.41 -2.70
C ILE A 25 0.62 2.60 -3.80
N ASP A 26 1.89 2.68 -3.41
CA ASP A 26 3.02 2.78 -4.33
C ASP A 26 3.81 1.47 -4.23
N ALA A 27 3.73 0.65 -5.28
CA ALA A 27 4.50 -0.58 -5.41
C ALA A 27 5.74 -0.32 -6.27
N THR A 28 6.91 -0.61 -5.71
CA THR A 28 8.21 -0.48 -6.37
C THR A 28 8.83 -1.86 -6.55
N ALA A 29 9.35 -2.13 -7.74
CA ALA A 29 10.12 -3.32 -8.01
C ALA A 29 11.53 -2.90 -8.42
N GLU A 30 12.52 -3.36 -7.69
CA GLU A 30 13.90 -3.23 -8.12
C GLU A 30 14.22 -4.31 -9.16
N THR A 31 15.00 -3.98 -10.17
CA THR A 31 15.55 -4.96 -11.11
C THR A 31 17.06 -4.99 -11.00
N VAL A 32 17.63 -6.19 -10.94
CA VAL A 32 19.08 -6.37 -10.95
C VAL A 32 19.48 -6.75 -12.37
N ASP A 33 20.26 -5.88 -13.01
CA ASP A 33 20.86 -6.15 -14.31
C ASP A 33 21.92 -7.25 -14.14
N VAL A 34 21.70 -8.40 -14.78
CA VAL A 34 22.56 -9.58 -14.73
C VAL A 34 23.15 -9.90 -16.10
N THR A 35 23.13 -8.92 -17.01
CA THR A 35 23.57 -9.10 -18.39
C THR A 35 25.02 -9.61 -18.45
N VAL A 36 25.21 -10.80 -19.02
CA VAL A 36 26.53 -11.39 -19.24
C VAL A 36 27.14 -10.77 -20.50
N MET A 37 28.35 -10.21 -20.40
CA MET A 37 29.12 -9.84 -21.58
C MET A 37 29.72 -11.09 -22.23
N ASP A 38 29.01 -11.70 -23.17
CA ASP A 38 29.57 -12.73 -24.04
C ASP A 38 30.17 -12.10 -25.32
N SER A 39 31.30 -12.63 -25.77
CA SER A 39 32.04 -12.18 -26.97
C SER A 39 31.62 -12.89 -28.26
N ALA A 40 30.63 -13.79 -28.19
CA ALA A 40 30.04 -14.43 -29.37
C ALA A 40 29.31 -13.42 -30.27
N ALA A 41 29.41 -13.62 -31.58
CA ALA A 41 29.04 -12.67 -32.62
C ALA A 41 27.62 -12.10 -32.49
N VAL A 42 27.49 -10.79 -32.81
CA VAL A 42 26.31 -9.88 -32.78
C VAL A 42 25.04 -10.40 -33.49
N ALA A 43 25.05 -11.62 -34.04
CA ALA A 43 23.99 -12.21 -34.84
C ALA A 43 23.04 -13.17 -34.06
N ALA A 44 23.27 -13.44 -32.77
CA ALA A 44 22.39 -14.27 -31.96
C ALA A 44 21.35 -13.44 -31.19
N ALA A 45 20.15 -13.98 -30.96
CA ALA A 45 19.05 -13.32 -30.24
C ALA A 45 19.30 -13.09 -28.72
N THR A 46 20.54 -13.25 -28.27
CA THR A 46 21.00 -13.33 -26.87
C THR A 46 21.67 -12.05 -26.35
N HIS A 47 21.50 -10.90 -27.02
CA HIS A 47 22.16 -9.64 -26.65
C HIS A 47 21.24 -8.61 -25.95
N TRP A 48 20.01 -9.00 -25.57
CA TRP A 48 19.13 -8.13 -24.81
C TRP A 48 19.53 -8.10 -23.34
N LYS A 49 19.27 -6.98 -22.66
CA LYS A 49 19.52 -6.89 -21.23
C LYS A 49 18.73 -7.96 -20.48
N GLU A 50 19.43 -8.70 -19.64
CA GLU A 50 18.84 -9.69 -18.77
C GLU A 50 18.69 -9.11 -17.37
N TYR A 51 17.50 -9.28 -16.79
CA TYR A 51 17.19 -8.80 -15.45
C TYR A 51 16.74 -9.97 -14.59
N LEU A 52 17.30 -10.06 -13.38
CA LEU A 52 16.71 -10.87 -12.32
C LEU A 52 15.57 -10.07 -11.69
N THR A 53 14.45 -10.73 -11.43
CA THR A 53 13.37 -10.14 -10.63
C THR A 53 13.92 -9.78 -9.25
N GLY A 54 13.98 -8.49 -8.93
CA GLY A 54 14.47 -8.01 -7.65
C GLY A 54 13.36 -7.91 -6.60
N PHE A 55 13.69 -7.25 -5.50
CA PHE A 55 12.79 -7.08 -4.38
C PHE A 55 11.57 -6.23 -4.79
N LYS A 56 10.40 -6.70 -4.35
CA LYS A 56 9.15 -5.97 -4.51
C LYS A 56 8.82 -5.36 -3.16
N ASP A 57 8.81 -4.05 -3.12
CA ASP A 57 8.43 -3.28 -1.95
C ASP A 57 7.15 -2.52 -2.25
N TRP A 58 6.41 -2.19 -1.21
CA TRP A 58 5.27 -1.31 -1.34
C TRP A 58 5.12 -0.42 -0.12
N THR A 59 4.57 0.75 -0.34
CA THR A 59 4.16 1.67 0.73
C THR A 59 2.71 2.04 0.53
N ALA A 60 2.01 2.34 1.63
CA ALA A 60 0.64 2.83 1.56
C ALA A 60 0.46 4.08 2.43
N THR A 61 -0.20 5.08 1.88
CA THR A 61 -0.66 6.25 2.61
C THR A 61 -2.18 6.23 2.66
N VAL A 62 -2.75 6.23 3.85
CA VAL A 62 -4.19 6.07 4.08
C VAL A 62 -4.71 7.25 4.88
N ASN A 63 -5.67 7.98 4.31
CA ASN A 63 -6.37 9.05 5.01
C ASN A 63 -7.68 8.50 5.57
N VAL A 64 -7.86 8.64 6.88
CA VAL A 64 -8.98 8.08 7.62
C VAL A 64 -9.71 9.19 8.37
N ILE A 65 -11.01 9.00 8.60
CA ILE A 65 -11.72 9.77 9.61
C ILE A 65 -11.27 9.26 10.97
N LEU A 66 -10.95 10.15 11.89
CA LEU A 66 -10.44 9.80 13.22
C LEU A 66 -11.37 8.77 13.89
N PRO A 67 -10.96 7.49 14.03
CA PRO A 67 -11.85 6.49 14.59
C PRO A 67 -12.03 6.74 16.09
N LEU A 68 -13.24 6.55 16.61
CA LEU A 68 -13.56 6.63 18.04
C LEU A 68 -12.69 5.67 18.88
N ALA A 69 -12.24 4.56 18.29
CA ALA A 69 -11.35 3.57 18.91
C ALA A 69 -9.86 3.93 18.84
N GLY A 70 -9.48 4.99 18.10
CA GLY A 70 -8.11 5.46 17.94
C GLY A 70 -7.17 4.42 17.32
N ILE A 71 -6.87 4.53 16.02
CA ILE A 71 -5.58 4.03 15.52
C ILE A 71 -4.53 5.00 16.04
N GLY A 72 -3.91 4.60 17.14
CA GLY A 72 -3.03 5.46 17.91
C GLY A 72 -1.56 5.30 17.55
N LEU A 73 -0.75 6.16 18.20
CA LEU A 73 0.70 6.04 18.28
C LEU A 73 1.17 4.67 18.82
N THR A 74 0.30 3.95 19.53
CA THR A 74 0.59 2.64 20.12
C THR A 74 0.82 1.54 19.09
N SER A 75 0.29 1.70 17.88
CA SER A 75 0.49 0.75 16.78
C SER A 75 1.66 1.16 15.87
N ILE A 76 2.34 2.28 16.15
CA ILE A 76 3.53 2.67 15.39
C ILE A 76 4.64 1.66 15.66
N GLY A 77 5.28 1.18 14.60
CA GLY A 77 6.36 0.20 14.66
C GLY A 77 5.90 -1.23 14.87
N THR A 78 4.59 -1.50 15.00
CA THR A 78 4.07 -2.87 15.01
C THR A 78 3.85 -3.35 13.59
N GLU A 79 4.28 -4.57 13.30
CA GLU A 79 3.94 -5.27 12.07
C GLU A 79 2.60 -5.98 12.24
N ALA A 80 1.68 -5.77 11.32
CA ALA A 80 0.40 -6.48 11.26
C ALA A 80 -0.12 -6.51 9.83
N GLU A 81 -1.15 -7.32 9.61
CA GLU A 81 -1.86 -7.34 8.34
C GLU A 81 -2.65 -6.04 8.16
N LEU A 82 -2.40 -5.34 7.06
CA LEU A 82 -3.19 -4.21 6.58
C LEU A 82 -4.18 -4.73 5.55
N THR A 83 -5.46 -4.43 5.76
CA THR A 83 -6.52 -4.67 4.78
C THR A 83 -7.13 -3.33 4.36
N LEU A 84 -7.26 -3.10 3.05
CA LEU A 84 -7.93 -1.94 2.46
C LEU A 84 -9.02 -2.43 1.51
N ASP A 85 -10.27 -2.24 1.91
CA ASP A 85 -11.44 -2.75 1.22
C ASP A 85 -12.24 -1.62 0.55
N MET A 86 -12.31 -1.68 -0.77
CA MET A 86 -13.18 -0.84 -1.60
C MET A 86 -14.23 -1.65 -2.38
N THR A 87 -14.44 -2.92 -2.06
CA THR A 87 -15.31 -3.82 -2.83
C THR A 87 -16.77 -3.37 -2.82
N GLU A 88 -17.25 -2.78 -1.72
CA GLU A 88 -18.60 -2.17 -1.63
C GLU A 88 -18.82 -1.04 -2.65
N THR A 89 -17.73 -0.43 -3.13
CA THR A 89 -17.77 0.62 -4.15
C THR A 89 -17.48 0.08 -5.55
N GLY A 90 -17.37 -1.24 -5.74
CA GLY A 90 -16.90 -1.85 -6.98
C GLY A 90 -15.40 -1.66 -7.22
N GLY A 91 -14.66 -1.28 -6.18
CA GLY A 91 -13.21 -1.19 -6.18
C GLY A 91 -12.55 -2.55 -5.90
N ARG A 92 -11.28 -2.51 -5.54
CA ARG A 92 -10.45 -3.70 -5.26
C ARG A 92 -10.20 -3.83 -3.76
N LEU A 93 -9.95 -5.05 -3.32
CA LEU A 93 -9.42 -5.36 -2.00
C LEU A 93 -7.90 -5.45 -2.08
N TYR A 94 -7.20 -4.78 -1.18
CA TYR A 94 -5.75 -4.91 -1.02
C TYR A 94 -5.44 -5.45 0.37
N LYS A 95 -4.49 -6.39 0.43
CA LYS A 95 -4.10 -7.08 1.64
C LYS A 95 -2.59 -7.31 1.67
N GLY A 96 -1.94 -7.08 2.80
CA GLY A 96 -0.54 -7.44 2.98
C GLY A 96 -0.02 -7.10 4.37
N ASN A 97 1.07 -7.73 4.79
CA ASN A 97 1.74 -7.38 6.04
C ASN A 97 2.45 -6.03 5.89
N ALA A 98 2.26 -5.17 6.89
CA ALA A 98 2.88 -3.86 6.91
C ALA A 98 3.19 -3.38 8.33
N ILE A 99 4.15 -2.48 8.43
CA ILE A 99 4.47 -1.73 9.63
C ILE A 99 3.87 -0.33 9.50
N LEU A 100 3.14 0.13 10.51
CA LEU A 100 2.71 1.52 10.60
C LEU A 100 3.93 2.38 10.97
N THR A 101 4.42 3.20 10.04
CA THR A 101 5.62 4.02 10.18
C THR A 101 5.34 5.48 10.53
N GLY A 102 4.13 5.96 10.25
CA GLY A 102 3.76 7.35 10.48
C GLY A 102 2.28 7.54 10.79
N VAL A 103 2.01 8.47 11.70
CA VAL A 103 0.65 8.94 12.03
C VAL A 103 0.70 10.46 12.09
N SER A 104 -0.11 11.12 11.27
CA SER A 104 -0.27 12.57 11.25
C SER A 104 -1.75 12.92 11.40
N MET A 105 -2.10 13.64 12.45
CA MET A 105 -3.48 14.02 12.75
C MET A 105 -3.72 15.48 12.34
N ALA A 106 -4.85 15.74 11.70
CA ALA A 106 -5.31 17.08 11.37
C ALA A 106 -6.76 17.27 11.85
N THR A 107 -7.03 18.36 12.55
CA THR A 107 -8.40 18.72 12.97
C THR A 107 -8.66 20.16 12.56
N GLY A 108 -9.75 20.39 11.83
CA GLY A 108 -10.26 21.73 11.55
C GLY A 108 -11.34 22.10 12.56
N SER A 109 -11.57 23.40 12.78
CA SER A 109 -12.66 23.89 13.65
C SER A 109 -14.05 23.43 13.21
N ASP A 110 -14.23 23.19 11.91
CA ASP A 110 -15.52 22.98 11.26
C ASP A 110 -15.60 21.65 10.48
N ALA A 111 -14.65 20.74 10.68
CA ALA A 111 -14.57 19.47 9.96
C ALA A 111 -14.28 18.30 10.91
N PRO A 112 -14.72 17.07 10.60
CA PRO A 112 -14.31 15.90 11.36
C PRO A 112 -12.79 15.77 11.36
N GLY A 113 -12.23 15.35 12.48
CA GLY A 113 -10.80 15.07 12.56
C GLY A 113 -10.40 14.01 11.55
N THR A 114 -9.29 14.23 10.86
CA THR A 114 -8.71 13.28 9.92
C THR A 114 -7.33 12.85 10.40
N THR A 115 -6.97 11.62 10.06
CA THR A 115 -5.64 11.07 10.33
C THR A 115 -5.07 10.50 9.06
N THR A 116 -3.83 10.85 8.75
CA THR A 116 -3.03 10.22 7.72
C THR A 116 -2.14 9.15 8.37
N LEU A 117 -2.25 7.93 7.89
CA LEU A 117 -1.47 6.77 8.31
C LEU A 117 -0.52 6.39 7.18
N THR A 118 0.75 6.16 7.50
CA THR A 118 1.76 5.72 6.54
C THR A 118 2.25 4.33 6.91
N PHE A 119 2.24 3.43 5.93
CA PHE A 119 2.60 2.03 6.08
C PHE A 119 3.75 1.65 5.16
N GLN A 120 4.65 0.81 5.67
CA GLN A 120 5.70 0.14 4.91
C GLN A 120 5.36 -1.35 4.82
N GLY A 121 5.22 -1.88 3.61
CA GLY A 121 5.02 -3.31 3.37
C GLY A 121 6.24 -4.13 3.79
N THR A 122 6.00 -5.26 4.43
CA THR A 122 7.04 -6.23 4.84
C THR A 122 7.00 -7.54 4.04
N ASP A 123 5.89 -7.79 3.33
CA ASP A 123 5.69 -8.96 2.47
C ASP A 123 4.94 -8.56 1.18
N GLN A 124 4.67 -9.52 0.30
CA GLN A 124 3.94 -9.31 -0.94
C GLN A 124 2.54 -8.71 -0.70
N LEU A 125 2.19 -7.71 -1.50
CA LEU A 125 0.84 -7.17 -1.58
C LEU A 125 -0.05 -8.07 -2.46
N GLU A 126 -1.20 -8.45 -1.93
CA GLU A 126 -2.25 -9.18 -2.64
C GLU A 126 -3.37 -8.24 -3.09
N GLU A 127 -3.82 -8.43 -4.33
CA GLU A 127 -4.94 -7.68 -4.92
C GLU A 127 -6.08 -8.64 -5.25
N ASN A 128 -7.31 -8.30 -4.84
CA ASN A 128 -8.51 -9.14 -4.95
C ASN A 128 -8.39 -10.47 -4.19
N ALA A 129 -7.86 -10.46 -2.97
CA ALA A 129 -7.89 -11.62 -2.09
C ALA A 129 -9.36 -12.00 -1.82
N THR A 130 -9.85 -13.07 -2.47
CA THR A 130 -11.21 -13.61 -2.29
C THR A 130 -11.37 -14.32 -0.95
#